data_AF-A0A516AG76-F1
#
_entry.id   AF-A0A516AG76-F1
#
_cell.length_a   1.000
_cell.length_b   1.000
_cell.length_c   1.000
_cell.angle_alpha   90.00
_cell.angle_beta   90.00
_cell.angle_gamma   90.00
#
_symmetry.space_group_name_H-M   'P 1'
#
loop_
_entity.id
_entity.type
_entity.pdbx_description
1 polymer ?
#
loop_
_entity_poly.entity_id
_entity_poly.type
_entity_poly.pdbx_seq_one_letter_code
_entity_poly.pdbx_strand_id
1 'polypeptide(L)'
;VFVQLRGATLEEAFTAGRALCARISALHPAPVELEFEKVYLPCLCLSKKRYGGLAYARPPSEGGAPNFEAKGLEAVRRDQCRLASDAQRELLEELFRSKDLSAVKRLFVARAAALLRGGPGGPPLTDLVFHREARLGTYRAEEEDAGGATLPPQAVVAKQRMLADADAGAPE
;
A
#
# COMPACT_ATOMS: atom_id res chain seq x y z
N VAL A 1 2.16 0.28 19.83
CA VAL A 1 1.89 1.70 20.17
C VAL A 1 2.89 2.57 19.41
N PHE A 2 2.50 3.76 18.94
CA PHE A 2 3.44 4.70 18.30
C PHE A 2 3.75 5.84 19.27
N VAL A 3 5.04 6.09 19.52
CA VAL A 3 5.51 7.17 20.40
C VAL A 3 6.41 8.09 19.57
N GLN A 4 6.09 9.38 19.52
CA GLN A 4 6.89 10.37 18.82
C GLN A 4 7.95 10.95 19.77
N LEU A 5 9.22 10.81 19.41
CA LEU A 5 10.35 11.43 20.10
C LEU A 5 10.83 12.64 19.29
N ARG A 6 10.44 13.85 19.71
CA ARG A 6 10.77 15.08 18.98
C ARG A 6 12.24 15.42 19.17
N GLY A 7 12.95 15.68 18.07
CA GLY A 7 14.36 16.09 18.08
C GLY A 7 15.36 14.96 18.36
N ALA A 8 14.89 13.75 18.66
CA ALA A 8 15.76 12.61 18.87
C ALA A 8 16.38 12.15 17.54
N THR A 9 17.66 11.80 17.61
CA THR A 9 18.35 11.04 16.58
C THR A 9 17.81 9.60 16.53
N LEU A 10 18.11 8.90 15.45
CA LEU A 10 17.71 7.49 15.29
C LEU A 10 18.29 6.62 16.43
N GLU A 11 19.56 6.84 16.81
CA GLU A 11 20.23 6.13 17.91
C GLU A 11 19.57 6.36 19.28
N GLU A 12 19.25 7.62 19.58
CA GLU A 12 18.54 7.97 20.81
C GLU A 12 17.15 7.35 20.84
N ALA A 13 16.45 7.28 19.70
CA ALA A 13 15.14 6.67 19.59
C ALA A 13 15.17 5.15 19.89
N PHE A 14 16.19 4.43 19.40
CA PHE A 14 16.39 3.01 19.75
C PHE A 14 16.64 2.83 21.25
N THR A 15 17.52 3.64 21.82
CA THR A 15 17.86 3.58 23.24
C THR A 15 16.65 3.87 24.12
N ALA A 16 15.93 4.95 23.83
CA ALA A 16 14.71 5.32 24.54
C ALA A 16 13.60 4.27 24.39
N GLY A 17 13.40 3.72 23.18
CA GLY A 17 12.41 2.69 22.92
C GLY A 17 12.62 1.42 23.73
N ARG A 18 13.87 0.92 23.80
CA ARG A 18 14.24 -0.23 24.63
C ARG A 18 14.03 0.04 26.12
N ALA A 19 14.46 1.20 26.60
CA ALA A 19 14.28 1.59 28.00
C ALA A 19 12.79 1.73 28.39
N LEU A 20 11.97 2.30 27.51
CA LEU A 20 10.52 2.40 27.70
C LEU A 20 9.87 1.03 27.80
N CYS A 21 10.21 0.11 26.88
CA CYS A 21 9.66 -1.24 26.88
C CYS A 21 10.03 -2.01 28.15
N ALA A 22 11.32 -2.02 28.53
CA ALA A 22 11.77 -2.67 29.76
C ALA A 22 11.07 -2.13 31.01
N ARG A 23 10.92 -0.81 31.11
CA ARG A 23 10.23 -0.16 32.23
C ARG A 23 8.75 -0.52 32.27
N ILE A 24 8.06 -0.55 31.13
CA ILE A 24 6.63 -0.88 31.08
C ILE A 24 6.42 -2.37 31.39
N SER A 25 7.22 -3.27 30.81
CA SER A 25 7.15 -4.71 31.09
C SER A 25 7.32 -5.01 32.58
N ALA A 26 8.22 -4.32 33.28
CA ALA A 26 8.42 -4.47 34.73
C ALA A 26 7.22 -4.06 35.58
N LEU A 27 6.27 -3.29 35.04
CA LEU A 27 5.02 -2.92 35.73
C LEU A 27 3.93 -3.99 35.61
N HIS A 28 4.16 -5.02 34.79
CA HIS A 28 3.19 -6.07 34.51
C HIS A 28 3.71 -7.45 34.98
N PRO A 29 2.81 -8.34 35.43
CA PRO A 29 3.21 -9.68 35.83
C PRO A 29 3.63 -10.52 34.61
N ALA A 30 4.57 -11.42 34.80
CA ALA A 30 4.91 -12.42 33.79
C ALA A 30 3.66 -13.24 33.40
N PRO A 31 3.48 -13.60 32.11
CA PRO A 31 4.41 -13.45 30.97
C PRO A 31 4.15 -12.20 30.11
N VAL A 32 3.50 -11.15 30.64
CA VAL A 32 3.16 -9.96 29.84
C VAL A 32 4.40 -9.09 29.64
N GLU A 33 4.86 -8.99 28.39
CA GLU A 33 6.02 -8.19 28.00
C GLU A 33 5.68 -7.27 26.82
N LEU A 34 6.15 -6.03 26.88
CA LEU A 34 6.16 -5.11 25.76
C LEU A 34 7.50 -5.22 25.01
N GLU A 35 7.45 -5.54 23.72
CA GLU A 35 8.62 -5.66 22.87
C GLU A 35 8.84 -4.39 22.03
N PHE A 36 10.10 -3.97 21.92
CA PHE A 36 10.51 -2.91 21.00
C PHE A 36 10.90 -3.50 19.64
N GLU A 37 10.12 -3.21 18.60
CA GLU A 37 10.34 -3.80 17.27
C GLU A 37 11.21 -2.93 16.34
N LYS A 38 10.88 -1.65 16.18
CA LYS A 38 11.50 -0.78 15.16
C LYS A 38 11.28 0.72 15.40
N VAL A 39 12.09 1.55 14.74
CA VAL A 39 11.88 3.01 14.62
C VAL A 39 11.49 3.36 13.17
N TYR A 40 10.53 4.26 12.98
CA TYR A 40 10.26 4.85 11.66
C TYR A 40 10.89 6.23 11.54
N LEU A 41 11.69 6.45 10.49
CA LEU A 41 12.27 7.77 10.19
C LEU A 41 12.61 7.92 8.70
N PRO A 42 11.82 8.67 7.90
CA PRO A 42 10.59 9.37 8.25
C PRO A 42 9.37 8.44 8.35
N CYS A 43 8.26 8.97 8.89
CA CYS A 43 6.98 8.29 9.05
C CYS A 43 5.83 9.19 8.58
N LEU A 44 4.84 8.61 7.92
CA LEU A 44 3.60 9.24 7.47
C LEU A 44 2.40 8.45 8.01
N CYS A 45 1.54 9.12 8.77
CA CYS A 45 0.29 8.57 9.27
C CYS A 45 -0.88 9.33 8.64
N LEU A 46 -1.63 8.69 7.75
CA LEU A 46 -2.76 9.32 7.05
C LEU A 46 -4.08 9.13 7.82
N SER A 47 -4.41 7.89 8.16
CA SER A 47 -5.62 7.56 8.92
C SER A 47 -5.49 6.21 9.62
N LYS A 48 -6.55 5.76 10.30
CA LYS A 48 -6.57 4.45 10.97
C LYS A 48 -6.21 3.36 9.97
N LYS A 49 -5.23 2.52 10.33
CA LYS A 49 -4.70 1.43 9.48
C LYS A 49 -4.11 1.91 8.13
N ARG A 50 -3.79 3.21 7.99
CA ARG A 50 -3.18 3.81 6.79
C ARG A 50 -1.95 4.64 7.17
N TYR A 51 -0.78 4.03 7.14
CA TYR A 51 0.49 4.67 7.48
C TYR A 51 1.65 3.99 6.73
N GLY A 52 2.81 4.65 6.67
CA GLY A 52 4.02 4.09 6.09
C GLY A 52 5.25 4.95 6.39
N GLY A 53 6.43 4.42 6.12
CA GLY A 53 7.69 5.08 6.44
C GLY A 53 8.90 4.22 6.13
N LEU A 54 10.08 4.77 6.39
CA LEU A 54 11.32 4.00 6.42
C LEU A 54 11.49 3.42 7.82
N ALA A 55 11.31 2.11 7.93
CA ALA A 55 11.49 1.35 9.15
C ALA A 55 12.96 0.94 9.33
N TYR A 56 13.45 1.10 10.55
CA TYR A 56 14.75 0.61 10.98
C TYR A 56 14.52 -0.40 12.10
N ALA A 57 14.91 -1.66 11.88
CA ALA A 57 14.87 -2.70 12.90
C ALA A 57 16.11 -2.66 13.83
N ARG A 58 17.18 -2.01 13.37
CA ARG A 58 18.44 -1.82 14.10
C ARG A 58 18.93 -0.38 13.95
N PRO A 59 19.69 0.14 14.93
CA PRO A 59 20.33 1.43 14.79
C PRO A 59 21.40 1.42 13.68
N PRO A 60 21.71 2.58 13.06
CA PRO A 60 22.76 2.69 12.05
C PRO A 60 24.13 2.18 12.50
N SER A 61 24.50 2.42 13.76
CA SER A 61 25.75 1.93 14.36
C SER A 61 25.89 0.40 14.34
N GLU A 62 24.77 -0.33 14.31
CA GLU A 62 24.72 -1.79 14.23
C GLU A 62 24.45 -2.30 12.79
N GLY A 63 24.66 -1.44 11.79
CA GLY A 63 24.39 -1.77 10.37
C GLY A 63 22.90 -1.74 10.01
N GLY A 64 22.09 -0.99 10.76
CA GLY A 64 20.68 -0.79 10.47
C GLY A 64 20.44 -0.06 9.16
N ALA A 65 19.72 -0.70 8.23
CA ALA A 65 19.32 -0.11 6.96
C ALA A 65 17.82 0.23 6.95
N PRO A 66 17.40 1.31 6.27
CA PRO A 66 16.00 1.62 6.09
C PRO A 66 15.31 0.56 5.23
N ASN A 67 14.12 0.14 5.65
CA ASN A 67 13.20 -0.65 4.84
C ASN A 67 11.90 0.13 4.64
N PHE A 68 11.45 0.28 3.40
CA PHE A 68 10.15 0.89 3.14
C PHE A 68 9.03 -0.04 3.61
N GLU A 69 8.23 0.42 4.56
CA GLU A 69 7.03 -0.27 4.99
C GLU A 69 5.80 0.61 4.80
N ALA A 70 4.72 -0.01 4.35
CA ALA A 70 3.42 0.64 4.20
C ALA A 70 2.32 -0.31 4.70
N LYS A 71 1.34 0.27 5.39
CA LYS A 71 0.17 -0.43 5.93
C LYS A 71 -1.07 0.30 5.41
N GLY A 72 -1.86 -0.39 4.61
CA GLY A 72 -3.13 0.11 4.05
C GLY A 72 -3.02 1.25 3.05
N LEU A 73 -1.81 1.69 2.68
CA LEU A 73 -1.58 2.64 1.59
C LEU A 73 -1.78 1.94 0.24
N GLU A 74 -2.21 2.71 -0.75
CA GLU A 74 -2.45 2.24 -2.13
C GLU A 74 -1.24 1.48 -2.70
N ALA A 75 -0.02 1.84 -2.33
CA ALA A 75 1.25 1.21 -2.72
C ALA A 75 1.32 -0.30 -2.42
N VAL A 76 0.53 -0.80 -1.45
CA VAL A 76 0.47 -2.22 -1.08
C VAL A 76 -0.91 -2.85 -1.32
N ARG A 77 -1.85 -2.08 -1.89
CA ARG A 77 -3.18 -2.59 -2.20
C ARG A 77 -3.22 -3.18 -3.60
N ARG A 78 -3.98 -4.27 -3.74
CA ARG A 78 -4.11 -5.04 -4.99
C ARG A 78 -5.36 -4.68 -5.80
N ASP A 79 -6.19 -3.78 -5.29
CA ASP A 79 -7.49 -3.47 -5.86
C ASP A 79 -7.45 -2.34 -6.92
N GLN A 80 -6.24 -1.98 -7.34
CA GLN A 80 -5.89 -0.97 -8.32
C GLN A 80 -4.84 -1.52 -9.30
N CYS A 81 -4.55 -0.79 -10.37
CA CYS A 81 -3.55 -1.21 -11.35
C CYS A 81 -2.13 -1.11 -10.78
N ARG A 82 -1.22 -1.97 -11.28
CA ARG A 82 0.18 -2.04 -10.83
C ARG A 82 0.88 -0.68 -10.96
N LEU A 83 0.64 0.03 -12.06
CA LEU A 83 1.20 1.37 -12.28
C LEU A 83 0.90 2.32 -11.11
N ALA A 84 -0.34 2.32 -10.59
CA ALA A 84 -0.73 3.20 -9.50
C ALA A 84 -0.02 2.84 -8.19
N SER A 85 0.09 1.54 -7.88
CA SER A 85 0.80 1.07 -6.68
C SER A 85 2.29 1.40 -6.75
N ASP A 86 2.93 1.13 -7.88
CA ASP A 86 4.37 1.38 -8.08
C ASP A 86 4.66 2.88 -8.08
N ALA A 87 3.84 3.69 -8.75
CA ALA A 87 3.98 5.14 -8.73
C ALA A 87 3.85 5.71 -7.31
N GLN A 88 2.85 5.27 -6.53
CA GLN A 88 2.72 5.78 -5.15
C GLN A 88 3.93 5.36 -4.30
N ARG A 89 4.41 4.13 -4.44
CA ARG A 89 5.62 3.66 -3.74
C ARG A 89 6.83 4.51 -4.09
N GLU A 90 7.10 4.70 -5.37
CA GLU A 90 8.25 5.48 -5.87
C GLU A 90 8.21 6.93 -5.38
N LEU A 91 7.03 7.56 -5.41
CA LEU A 91 6.84 8.93 -4.92
C LEU A 91 7.06 9.04 -3.41
N LEU A 92 6.61 8.06 -2.62
CA LEU A 92 6.83 8.04 -1.18
C LEU A 92 8.29 7.76 -0.83
N GLU A 93 8.95 6.83 -1.51
CA GLU A 93 10.38 6.56 -1.34
C GLU A 93 11.22 7.81 -1.70
N GLU A 94 10.88 8.51 -2.79
CA GLU A 94 11.49 9.78 -3.15
C GLU A 94 11.29 10.83 -2.07
N LEU A 95 10.05 11.04 -1.61
CA LEU A 95 9.73 11.98 -0.55
C LEU A 95 10.51 11.69 0.73
N PHE A 96 10.62 10.41 1.12
CA PHE A 96 11.28 10.02 2.35
C PHE A 96 12.80 10.17 2.27
N ARG A 97 13.38 9.95 1.09
CA ARG A 97 14.83 10.06 0.86
C ARG A 97 15.28 11.50 0.70
N SER A 98 14.67 12.25 -0.23
CA SER A 98 15.12 13.60 -0.59
C SER A 98 14.49 14.68 0.27
N LYS A 99 13.30 14.42 0.84
CA LYS A 99 12.49 15.43 1.54
C LYS A 99 12.19 16.66 0.67
N ASP A 100 12.27 16.52 -0.66
CA ASP A 100 12.01 17.59 -1.63
C ASP A 100 10.71 17.31 -2.40
N LEU A 101 9.68 18.13 -2.12
CA LEU A 101 8.41 18.07 -2.84
C LEU A 101 8.55 18.41 -4.33
N SER A 102 9.57 19.18 -4.71
CA SER A 102 9.83 19.50 -6.12
C SER A 102 10.34 18.28 -6.88
N ALA A 103 11.22 17.47 -6.26
CA ALA A 103 11.66 16.20 -6.81
C ALA A 103 10.49 15.22 -7.00
N VAL A 104 9.65 15.07 -5.97
CA VAL A 104 8.43 14.26 -6.04
C VAL A 104 7.49 14.75 -7.14
N LYS A 105 7.28 16.07 -7.26
CA LYS A 105 6.46 16.66 -8.32
C LYS A 105 7.02 16.36 -9.71
N ARG A 106 8.33 16.52 -9.92
CA ARG A 106 8.98 16.20 -11.21
C ARG A 106 8.77 14.73 -11.57
N LEU A 107 8.97 13.83 -10.62
CA LEU A 107 8.76 12.40 -10.79
C LEU A 107 7.30 12.09 -11.18
N PHE A 108 6.34 12.65 -10.45
CA PHE A 108 4.92 12.46 -10.74
C PHE A 108 4.54 12.95 -12.15
N VAL A 109 4.97 14.16 -12.51
CA VAL A 109 4.69 14.75 -13.83
C VAL A 109 5.31 13.91 -14.94
N ALA A 110 6.53 13.40 -14.75
CA ALA A 110 7.17 12.52 -15.72
C ALA A 110 6.38 11.22 -15.94
N ARG A 111 5.92 10.57 -14.85
CA ARG A 111 5.07 9.37 -14.91
C ARG A 111 3.73 9.64 -15.59
N ALA A 112 3.05 10.72 -15.22
CA ALA A 112 1.78 11.11 -15.82
C ALA A 112 1.92 11.44 -17.31
N ALA A 113 2.97 12.17 -17.69
CA ALA A 113 3.23 12.49 -19.09
C ALA A 113 3.57 11.24 -19.93
N ALA A 114 4.28 10.26 -19.37
CA ALA A 114 4.54 8.99 -20.04
C ALA A 114 3.25 8.19 -20.26
N LEU A 115 2.34 8.17 -19.28
CA LEU A 115 1.03 7.55 -19.40
C LEU A 115 0.18 8.23 -20.49
N LEU A 116 0.12 9.57 -20.50
CA LEU A 116 -0.70 10.33 -21.45
C LEU A 116 -0.21 10.25 -22.89
N ARG A 117 1.11 10.18 -23.11
CA ARG A 117 1.68 10.05 -24.46
C ARG A 117 1.38 8.69 -25.09
N GLY A 118 1.30 7.64 -24.28
CA GLY A 118 1.19 6.26 -24.78
C GLY A 118 2.40 5.81 -25.60
N GLY A 119 2.30 4.62 -26.21
CA GLY A 119 3.31 4.08 -27.10
C GLY A 119 4.51 3.39 -26.41
N PRO A 120 5.61 3.13 -27.14
CA PRO A 120 6.72 2.28 -26.67
C PRO A 120 7.47 2.79 -25.42
N GLY A 121 7.33 4.07 -25.08
CA GLY A 121 7.91 4.68 -23.88
C GLY A 121 6.90 4.86 -22.72
N GLY A 122 5.66 4.41 -22.89
CA GLY A 122 4.64 4.41 -21.86
C GLY A 122 4.68 3.14 -20.99
N PRO A 123 3.86 3.07 -19.93
CA PRO A 123 3.73 1.86 -19.14
C PRO A 123 3.14 0.73 -19.99
N PRO A 124 3.62 -0.52 -19.82
CA PRO A 124 3.07 -1.65 -20.54
C PRO A 124 1.61 -1.86 -20.13
N LEU A 125 0.79 -2.37 -21.06
CA LEU A 125 -0.64 -2.55 -20.82
C LEU A 125 -0.93 -3.44 -19.60
N THR A 126 -0.06 -4.42 -19.32
CA THR A 126 -0.14 -5.29 -18.14
C THR A 126 -0.20 -4.52 -16.83
N ASP A 127 0.38 -3.31 -16.79
CA ASP A 127 0.49 -2.49 -15.57
C ASP A 127 -0.74 -1.65 -15.35
N LEU A 128 -1.57 -1.53 -16.39
CA LEU A 128 -2.85 -0.83 -16.40
C LEU A 128 -4.01 -1.79 -16.08
N VAL A 129 -3.74 -3.10 -15.97
CA VAL A 129 -4.77 -4.11 -15.66
C VAL A 129 -5.20 -4.00 -14.21
N PHE A 130 -6.52 -3.90 -14.00
CA PHE A 130 -7.14 -3.99 -12.68
C PHE A 130 -7.45 -5.45 -12.35
N HIS A 131 -7.16 -5.83 -11.11
CA HIS A 131 -7.48 -7.17 -10.58
C HIS A 131 -8.49 -7.02 -9.45
N ARG A 132 -9.72 -7.52 -9.67
CA ARG A 132 -10.74 -7.62 -8.63
C ARG A 132 -11.50 -8.93 -8.76
N GLU A 133 -11.80 -9.51 -7.60
CA GLU A 133 -12.65 -10.68 -7.48
C GLU A 133 -14.09 -10.32 -7.92
N ALA A 134 -14.65 -11.11 -8.84
CA ALA A 134 -16.05 -11.06 -9.21
C ALA A 134 -16.81 -12.11 -8.39
N ARG A 135 -17.72 -11.67 -7.51
CA ARG A 135 -18.51 -12.52 -6.63
C ARG A 135 -19.93 -12.66 -7.17
N LEU A 136 -20.04 -13.32 -8.31
CA LEU A 136 -21.32 -13.59 -8.97
C LEU A 136 -22.26 -14.33 -8.01
N GLY A 137 -23.54 -14.03 -8.08
CA GLY A 137 -24.58 -14.50 -7.17
C GLY A 137 -24.64 -13.77 -5.82
N THR A 138 -23.74 -12.82 -5.54
CA THR A 138 -23.76 -12.00 -4.32
C THR A 138 -24.11 -10.54 -4.58
N TYR A 139 -24.22 -10.13 -5.85
CA TYR A 139 -24.54 -8.77 -6.19
C TYR A 139 -26.06 -8.60 -6.21
N ARG A 140 -26.57 -7.61 -5.47
CA ARG A 140 -27.99 -7.22 -5.51
C ARG A 140 -28.48 -6.93 -6.94
N ALA A 141 -27.60 -6.46 -7.81
CA ALA A 141 -27.91 -6.22 -9.23
C ALA A 141 -28.25 -7.51 -10.02
N GLU A 142 -28.05 -8.70 -9.42
CA GLU A 142 -28.43 -10.00 -9.99
C GLU A 142 -29.80 -10.49 -9.49
N GLU A 143 -30.39 -9.82 -8.50
CA GLU A 143 -31.72 -10.12 -7.97
C GLU A 143 -32.81 -9.57 -8.92
N GLU A 144 -33.97 -10.23 -8.98
CA GLU A 144 -35.09 -9.82 -9.83
C GLU A 144 -35.62 -8.42 -9.48
N ASP A 145 -35.56 -8.04 -8.19
CA ASP A 145 -35.94 -6.72 -7.66
C ASP A 145 -34.73 -5.77 -7.47
N ALA A 146 -33.81 -5.75 -8.45
CA ALA A 146 -32.54 -5.02 -8.37
C ALA A 146 -32.64 -3.49 -8.20
N GLY A 147 -33.81 -2.86 -8.42
CA GLY A 147 -34.04 -1.45 -8.09
C GLY A 147 -32.97 -0.47 -8.63
N GLY A 148 -32.59 -0.63 -9.91
CA GLY A 148 -31.58 0.21 -10.56
C GLY A 148 -30.12 -0.07 -10.18
N ALA A 149 -29.84 -1.11 -9.37
CA ALA A 149 -28.49 -1.52 -9.04
C ALA A 149 -27.75 -2.03 -10.30
N THR A 150 -26.48 -1.64 -10.44
CA THR A 150 -25.62 -2.07 -11.55
C THR A 150 -24.52 -3.00 -11.06
N LEU A 151 -24.14 -3.93 -11.94
CA LEU A 151 -23.01 -4.83 -11.69
C LEU A 151 -21.70 -4.05 -11.69
N PRO A 152 -20.75 -4.38 -10.81
CA PRO A 152 -19.43 -3.79 -10.88
C PRO A 152 -18.69 -4.24 -12.15
N PRO A 153 -17.73 -3.45 -12.69
CA PRO A 153 -17.12 -3.70 -13.99
C PRO A 153 -16.54 -5.12 -14.16
N GLN A 154 -15.88 -5.66 -13.13
CA GLN A 154 -15.32 -7.00 -13.16
C GLN A 154 -16.39 -8.10 -13.28
N ALA A 155 -17.57 -7.88 -12.70
CA ALA A 155 -18.68 -8.83 -12.79
C ALA A 155 -19.35 -8.76 -14.17
N VAL A 156 -19.46 -7.56 -14.76
CA VAL A 156 -19.95 -7.38 -16.13
C VAL A 156 -19.07 -8.16 -17.12
N VAL A 157 -17.75 -7.96 -17.05
CA VAL A 157 -16.79 -8.65 -17.93
C VAL A 157 -16.83 -10.16 -17.72
N ALA A 158 -16.92 -10.63 -16.47
CA ALA A 158 -17.03 -12.06 -16.16
C ALA A 158 -18.29 -12.68 -16.78
N LYS A 159 -19.45 -12.05 -16.58
CA LYS A 159 -20.73 -12.53 -17.14
C LYS A 159 -20.73 -12.56 -18.66
N GLN A 160 -20.18 -11.52 -19.31
CA GLN A 160 -20.05 -11.49 -20.77
C GLN A 160 -19.17 -12.62 -21.30
N ARG A 161 -18.04 -12.92 -20.63
CA ARG A 161 -17.18 -14.04 -21.02
C ARG A 161 -17.87 -15.40 -20.82
N MET A 162 -18.58 -15.59 -19.71
CA MET A 162 -19.32 -16.83 -19.47
C MET A 162 -20.40 -17.08 -20.53
N LEU A 163 -21.08 -16.04 -21.01
CA LEU A 163 -22.05 -16.16 -22.11
C LEU A 163 -21.37 -16.52 -23.42
N ALA A 164 -20.28 -15.84 -23.76
CA ALA A 164 -19.52 -16.14 -24.98
C ALA A 164 -18.94 -17.57 -24.98
N ASP A 165 -18.48 -18.06 -23.83
CA ASP A 165 -17.96 -19.43 -23.70
C ASP A 165 -19.09 -20.47 -23.76
N ALA A 166 -20.29 -20.16 -23.26
CA ALA A 166 -21.47 -21.03 -23.38
C ALA A 166 -21.94 -21.16 -24.84
N ASP A 167 -21.91 -20.05 -25.59
CA ASP A 167 -22.26 -20.03 -27.01
C ASP A 167 -21.21 -20.77 -27.87
N ALA A 168 -19.94 -20.76 -27.47
CA ALA A 168 -18.86 -21.47 -28.16
C ALA A 168 -18.83 -22.99 -27.90
N GLY A 169 -19.58 -23.48 -26.90
CA GLY A 169 -19.59 -24.88 -26.46
C GLY A 169 -20.75 -25.73 -26.99
N ALA A 170 -21.65 -25.18 -27.81
CA ALA A 170 -22.73 -25.95 -28.43
C ALA A 170 -22.21 -26.64 -29.71
N PRO A 171 -22.04 -27.98 -29.74
CA PRO A 171 -21.75 -28.68 -30.99
C PRO A 171 -22.98 -28.61 -31.91
N GLU A 172 -22.74 -28.34 -33.21
CA GLU A 172 -23.71 -28.56 -34.30
C GLU A 172 -24.10 -30.05 -34.43
#